data_AF-A0A9C8AJY6-F1
#
_entry.id   AF-A0A9C8AJY6-F1
#
_cell.length_a   1.000
_cell.length_b   1.000
_cell.length_c   1.000
_cell.angle_alpha   90.00
_cell.angle_beta   90.00
_cell.angle_gamma   90.00
#
_symmetry.space_group_name_H-M   'P 1'
#
loop_
_entity.id
_entity.type
_entity.pdbx_description
1 polymer ?
#
loop_
_entity_poly.entity_id
_entity_poly.type
_entity_poly.pdbx_seq_one_letter_code
_entity_poly.pdbx_strand_id
1 'polypeptide(L)'
;MELAQKAYNLDEAWSNFDPLTPLPTGSPFYVHRPGNPIRALVSALTRRHVEPPKFFFSGHRGSGKSTELNRLIGMPEIHEKFFPVYFSVRKVCDVYNVDYIDVLLAMGAQIFLQYVDTGGKLPDQLLKELENWKNATVEQFEEEGAVFATGAGFDLKAFFVSALAKIQTEHSTRKIIRKVLEPQLSDLIARINEIAISIQAATKRQVLVV
;
A
#
# COMPACT_ATOMS: atom_id res chain seq x y z
N MET A 1 4.63 4.26 -15.94
CA MET A 1 4.08 5.63 -16.01
C MET A 1 5.05 6.43 -16.85
N GLU A 2 4.64 6.87 -18.03
CA GLU A 2 5.45 7.80 -18.82
C GLU A 2 5.68 9.07 -17.98
N LEU A 3 6.94 9.51 -17.93
CA LEU A 3 7.29 10.79 -17.34
C LEU A 3 6.66 11.87 -18.23
N ALA A 4 5.99 12.85 -17.61
CA ALA A 4 5.47 14.02 -18.32
C ALA A 4 6.57 14.61 -19.22
N GLN A 5 6.23 15.04 -20.44
CA GLN A 5 7.21 15.56 -21.38
C GLN A 5 7.32 17.08 -21.26
N LYS A 6 8.53 17.61 -21.48
CA LYS A 6 8.74 19.05 -21.51
C LYS A 6 7.92 19.66 -22.64
N ALA A 7 7.09 20.64 -22.32
CA ALA A 7 6.31 21.40 -23.28
C ALA A 7 7.02 22.69 -23.70
N TYR A 8 6.82 23.11 -24.95
CA TYR A 8 7.32 24.36 -25.53
C TYR A 8 6.21 25.38 -25.81
N ASN A 9 4.95 24.96 -25.72
CA ASN A 9 3.76 25.80 -25.85
C ASN A 9 2.65 25.32 -24.90
N LEU A 10 1.55 26.07 -24.83
CA LEU A 10 0.45 25.81 -23.89
C LEU A 10 -0.33 24.53 -24.26
N ASP A 11 -0.49 24.22 -25.55
CA ASP A 11 -1.22 23.04 -26.00
C ASP A 11 -0.46 21.75 -25.66
N GLU A 12 0.86 21.76 -25.84
CA GLU A 12 1.75 20.72 -25.34
C GLU A 12 1.71 20.64 -23.82
N ALA A 13 1.69 21.76 -23.09
CA ALA A 13 1.61 21.72 -21.63
C ALA A 13 0.30 21.06 -21.16
N TRP A 14 -0.82 21.37 -21.81
CA TRP A 14 -2.11 20.74 -21.53
C TRP A 14 -2.10 19.24 -21.85
N SER A 15 -1.50 18.84 -22.97
CA SER A 15 -1.45 17.44 -23.40
C SER A 15 -0.46 16.60 -22.58
N ASN A 16 0.66 17.20 -22.18
CA ASN A 16 1.75 16.52 -21.48
C ASN A 16 1.51 16.38 -19.97
N PHE A 17 0.60 17.19 -19.38
CA PHE A 17 0.30 17.19 -17.96
C PHE A 17 -1.19 16.92 -17.70
N ASP A 18 -1.52 15.69 -17.32
CA ASP A 18 -2.83 15.38 -16.76
C ASP A 18 -2.92 15.89 -15.31
N PRO A 19 -3.78 16.89 -15.00
CA PRO A 19 -3.94 17.42 -13.64
C PRO A 19 -4.49 16.41 -12.64
N LEU A 20 -5.01 15.27 -13.09
CA LEU A 20 -5.48 14.18 -12.25
C LEU A 20 -4.39 13.15 -11.94
N THR A 21 -3.25 13.21 -12.62
CA THR A 21 -2.13 12.31 -12.41
C THR A 21 -1.09 12.97 -11.50
N PRO A 22 -0.77 12.38 -10.33
CA PRO A 22 0.26 12.93 -9.45
C PRO A 22 1.65 12.77 -10.08
N LEU A 23 2.53 13.74 -9.83
CA LEU A 23 3.91 13.65 -10.29
C LEU A 23 4.64 12.52 -9.56
N PRO A 24 5.49 11.75 -10.25
CA PRO A 24 6.34 10.76 -9.60
C PRO A 24 7.40 11.43 -8.74
N THR A 25 7.95 10.65 -7.80
CA THR A 25 9.11 11.02 -6.99
C THR A 25 10.27 11.46 -7.89
N GLY A 26 10.91 12.60 -7.56
CA GLY A 26 12.04 13.12 -8.33
C GLY A 26 11.68 13.74 -9.69
N SER A 27 10.39 13.94 -10.01
CA SER A 27 9.99 14.58 -11.26
C SER A 27 10.65 15.96 -11.44
N PRO A 28 11.30 16.23 -12.60
CA PRO A 28 11.93 17.52 -12.88
C PRO A 28 10.92 18.65 -13.08
N PHE A 29 9.63 18.30 -13.24
CA PHE A 29 8.55 19.25 -13.43
C PHE A 29 7.87 19.66 -12.12
N TYR A 30 8.39 19.20 -10.97
CA TYR A 30 7.87 19.64 -9.69
C TYR A 30 8.20 21.12 -9.43
N VAL A 31 7.19 21.89 -9.05
CA VAL A 31 7.33 23.27 -8.62
C VAL A 31 6.97 23.38 -7.14
N HIS A 32 7.89 23.93 -6.34
CA HIS A 32 7.66 24.16 -4.92
C HIS A 32 6.58 25.23 -4.72
N ARG A 33 5.54 24.89 -3.94
CA ARG A 33 4.46 25.82 -3.57
C ARG A 33 4.74 26.45 -2.20
N PRO A 34 4.61 27.78 -2.04
CA PRO A 34 4.63 28.42 -0.72
C PRO A 34 3.62 27.77 0.23
N GLY A 35 3.99 27.60 1.50
CA GLY A 35 3.10 26.98 2.51
C GLY A 35 2.94 25.46 2.39
N ASN A 36 3.78 24.76 1.61
CA ASN A 36 3.73 23.31 1.50
C ASN A 36 3.97 22.62 2.87
N PRO A 37 2.98 21.90 3.43
CA PRO A 37 3.06 21.30 4.76
C PRO A 37 3.95 20.04 4.82
N ILE A 38 4.53 19.60 3.70
CA ILE A 38 5.27 18.32 3.65
C ILE A 38 6.46 18.29 4.62
N ARG A 39 7.16 19.41 4.81
CA ARG A 39 8.28 19.50 5.77
C ARG A 39 7.80 19.37 7.22
N ALA A 40 6.61 19.90 7.54
CA ALA A 40 6.01 19.72 8.85
C ALA A 40 5.61 18.25 9.08
N LEU A 41 5.07 17.58 8.05
CA LEU A 41 4.76 16.16 8.12
C LEU A 41 6.02 15.31 8.33
N VAL A 42 7.12 15.60 7.61
CA VAL A 42 8.41 14.92 7.82
C VAL A 42 8.89 15.09 9.26
N SER A 43 8.91 16.32 9.77
CA SER A 43 9.30 16.59 11.16
C SER A 43 8.41 15.86 12.17
N ALA A 44 7.11 15.76 11.91
CA ALA A 44 6.18 15.05 12.77
C ALA A 44 6.42 13.52 12.74
N LEU A 45 6.67 12.95 11.57
CA LEU A 45 6.98 11.52 11.40
C LEU A 45 8.33 11.14 12.05
N THR A 46 9.36 11.96 11.90
CA THR A 46 10.71 11.62 12.37
C THR A 46 10.89 11.75 13.88
N ARG A 47 9.99 12.45 14.58
CA ARG A 47 9.95 12.50 16.05
C ARG A 47 9.85 11.12 16.70
N ARG A 48 10.32 11.03 17.94
CA ARG A 48 10.13 9.82 18.76
C ARG A 48 8.67 9.78 19.21
N HIS A 49 8.01 8.65 18.95
CA HIS A 49 6.66 8.37 19.41
C HIS A 49 6.68 7.11 20.27
N VAL A 50 5.80 7.04 21.26
CA VAL A 50 5.58 5.81 22.04
C VAL A 50 4.81 4.80 21.19
N GLU A 51 3.75 5.27 20.52
CA GLU A 51 2.93 4.49 19.61
C GLU A 51 3.14 4.95 18.15
N PRO A 52 2.97 4.08 17.14
CA PRO A 52 3.05 4.48 15.74
C PRO A 52 2.04 5.59 15.39
N PRO A 53 2.49 6.77 14.93
CA PRO A 53 1.59 7.89 14.69
C PRO A 53 0.76 7.70 13.42
N LYS A 54 -0.45 8.25 13.41
CA LYS A 54 -1.34 8.30 12.24
C LYS A 54 -1.57 9.74 11.86
N PHE A 55 -1.29 10.09 10.60
CA PHE A 55 -1.44 11.46 10.10
C PHE A 55 -2.47 11.52 8.99
N PHE A 56 -3.35 12.52 9.05
CA PHE A 56 -4.27 12.81 7.97
C PHE A 56 -3.73 13.98 7.13
N PHE A 57 -3.39 13.70 5.87
CA PHE A 57 -2.90 14.70 4.93
C PHE A 57 -4.03 15.16 4.01
N SER A 58 -4.70 16.26 4.39
CA SER A 58 -5.98 16.70 3.81
C SER A 58 -5.85 17.88 2.85
N GLY A 59 -6.92 18.12 2.08
CA GLY A 59 -7.02 19.22 1.10
C GLY A 59 -7.89 18.88 -0.11
N HIS A 60 -8.29 19.88 -0.89
CA HIS A 60 -9.17 19.73 -2.06
C HIS A 60 -8.58 18.80 -3.15
N ARG A 61 -9.44 18.19 -3.98
CA ARG A 61 -8.98 17.45 -5.17
C ARG A 61 -8.15 18.38 -6.07
N GLY A 62 -7.03 17.88 -6.61
CA GLY A 62 -6.11 18.68 -7.41
C GLY A 62 -5.13 19.56 -6.62
N SER A 63 -5.21 19.61 -5.27
CA SER A 63 -4.27 20.41 -4.45
C SER A 63 -2.83 19.85 -4.37
N GLY A 64 -2.53 18.77 -5.09
CA GLY A 64 -1.19 18.17 -5.13
C GLY A 64 -0.85 17.20 -4.01
N LYS A 65 -1.83 16.73 -3.20
CA LYS A 65 -1.59 15.83 -2.06
C LYS A 65 -0.77 14.59 -2.41
N SER A 66 -1.24 13.82 -3.39
CA SER A 66 -0.56 12.59 -3.83
C SER A 66 0.83 12.89 -4.40
N THR A 67 1.03 14.04 -5.06
CA THR A 67 2.36 14.49 -5.48
C THR A 67 3.28 14.74 -4.29
N GLU A 68 2.81 15.41 -3.23
CA GLU A 68 3.63 15.65 -2.04
C GLU A 68 3.93 14.35 -1.26
N LEU A 69 2.97 13.42 -1.19
CA LEU A 69 3.19 12.09 -0.60
C LEU A 69 4.18 11.24 -1.43
N ASN A 70 4.15 11.32 -2.77
CA ASN A 70 5.18 10.71 -3.62
C ASN A 70 6.57 11.32 -3.36
N ARG A 71 6.64 12.62 -3.10
CA ARG A 71 7.90 13.26 -2.73
C ARG A 71 8.38 12.80 -1.36
N LEU A 72 7.49 12.72 -0.37
CA LEU A 72 7.78 12.26 0.99
C LEU A 72 8.51 10.91 0.96
N ILE A 73 7.95 9.93 0.26
CA ILE A 73 8.51 8.57 0.22
C ILE A 73 9.87 8.48 -0.47
N GLY A 74 10.30 9.51 -1.20
CA GLY A 74 11.64 9.59 -1.81
C GLY A 74 12.64 10.44 -1.04
N MET A 75 12.26 11.01 0.10
CA MET A 75 13.16 11.82 0.90
C MET A 75 14.16 10.92 1.65
N PRO A 76 15.47 11.24 1.65
CA PRO A 76 16.48 10.47 2.39
C PRO A 76 16.13 10.34 3.89
N GLU A 77 15.67 11.44 4.49
CA GLU A 77 15.22 11.53 5.89
C GLU A 77 14.11 10.50 6.23
N ILE A 78 13.27 10.15 5.25
CA ILE A 78 12.24 9.13 5.42
C ILE A 78 12.85 7.73 5.29
N HIS A 79 13.72 7.50 4.31
CA HIS A 79 14.37 6.20 4.11
C HIS A 79 15.36 5.80 5.23
N GLU A 80 15.89 6.77 5.98
CA GLU A 80 16.75 6.50 7.14
C GLU A 80 15.99 5.82 8.29
N LYS A 81 14.73 6.21 8.51
CA LYS A 81 13.92 5.72 9.63
C LYS A 81 12.85 4.71 9.21
N PHE A 82 12.38 4.79 7.98
CA PHE A 82 11.21 4.06 7.50
C PHE A 82 11.48 3.18 6.28
N PHE A 83 10.73 2.07 6.22
CA PHE A 83 10.50 1.30 5.01
C PHE A 83 9.17 1.78 4.43
N PRO A 84 9.19 2.69 3.42
CA PRO A 84 7.96 3.23 2.85
C PRO A 84 7.25 2.18 1.99
N VAL A 85 5.96 1.98 2.26
CA VAL A 85 5.04 1.16 1.47
C VAL A 85 4.03 2.09 0.87
N TYR A 86 4.13 2.35 -0.42
CA TYR A 86 3.25 3.30 -1.11
C TYR A 86 2.19 2.57 -1.92
N PHE A 87 0.92 2.84 -1.67
CA PHE A 87 -0.14 2.36 -2.54
C PHE A 87 -1.36 3.27 -2.56
N SER A 88 -2.12 3.20 -3.65
CA SER A 88 -3.38 3.94 -3.76
C SER A 88 -4.55 2.99 -3.58
N VAL A 89 -5.37 3.20 -2.54
CA VAL A 89 -6.65 2.48 -2.36
C VAL A 89 -7.51 2.56 -3.62
N ARG A 90 -7.49 3.69 -4.34
CA ARG A 90 -8.20 3.84 -5.63
C ARG A 90 -7.70 2.93 -6.75
N LYS A 91 -6.43 2.49 -6.68
CA LYS A 91 -5.85 1.58 -7.67
C LYS A 91 -6.01 0.11 -7.29
N VAL A 92 -6.18 -0.22 -6.02
CA VAL A 92 -6.18 -1.61 -5.52
C VAL A 92 -7.54 -2.06 -5.00
N CYS A 93 -8.47 -1.13 -4.76
CA CYS A 93 -9.84 -1.40 -4.37
C CYS A 93 -10.80 -0.72 -5.35
N ASP A 94 -12.04 -1.20 -5.35
CA ASP A 94 -13.14 -0.53 -6.05
C ASP A 94 -13.61 0.68 -5.23
N VAL A 95 -13.33 1.87 -5.75
CA VAL A 95 -13.64 3.14 -5.08
C VAL A 95 -15.12 3.39 -4.82
N TYR A 96 -16.02 2.75 -5.56
CA TYR A 96 -17.46 2.96 -5.41
C TYR A 96 -18.06 2.03 -4.34
N ASN A 97 -17.34 0.99 -3.97
CA ASN A 97 -17.76 0.00 -2.98
C ASN A 97 -16.52 -0.53 -2.26
N VAL A 98 -15.85 0.36 -1.52
CA VAL A 98 -14.71 0.04 -0.66
C VAL A 98 -15.18 -0.16 0.77
N ASP A 99 -14.66 -1.18 1.42
CA ASP A 99 -14.88 -1.47 2.83
C ASP A 99 -13.55 -1.43 3.62
N TYR A 100 -13.63 -1.30 4.95
CA TYR A 100 -12.44 -1.28 5.80
C TYR A 100 -11.64 -2.58 5.70
N ILE A 101 -12.31 -3.73 5.47
CA ILE A 101 -11.66 -5.02 5.27
C ILE A 101 -10.82 -5.00 3.99
N ASP A 102 -11.34 -4.40 2.91
CA ASP A 102 -10.62 -4.29 1.65
C ASP A 102 -9.34 -3.46 1.85
N VAL A 103 -9.43 -2.36 2.60
CA VAL A 103 -8.28 -1.48 2.89
C VAL A 103 -7.23 -2.20 3.73
N LEU A 104 -7.66 -2.97 4.74
CA LEU A 104 -6.75 -3.74 5.59
C LEU A 104 -6.06 -4.87 4.83
N LEU A 105 -6.81 -5.65 4.05
CA LEU A 105 -6.23 -6.72 3.23
C LEU A 105 -5.27 -6.13 2.19
N ALA A 106 -5.65 -5.01 1.55
CA ALA A 106 -4.79 -4.33 0.62
C ALA A 106 -3.51 -3.79 1.27
N MET A 107 -3.62 -3.23 2.47
CA MET A 107 -2.46 -2.77 3.25
C MET A 107 -1.51 -3.92 3.57
N GLY A 108 -2.02 -5.02 4.12
CA GLY A 108 -1.21 -6.21 4.41
C GLY A 108 -0.52 -6.78 3.17
N ALA A 109 -1.28 -6.93 2.08
CA ALA A 109 -0.76 -7.38 0.80
C ALA A 109 0.36 -6.46 0.29
N GLN A 110 0.16 -5.14 0.31
CA GLN A 110 1.15 -4.19 -0.19
C GLN A 110 2.42 -4.14 0.67
N ILE A 111 2.30 -4.26 2.00
CA ILE A 111 3.46 -4.35 2.89
C ILE A 111 4.30 -5.59 2.54
N PHE A 112 3.64 -6.76 2.41
CA PHE A 112 4.32 -8.00 2.06
C PHE A 112 4.96 -7.96 0.67
N LEU A 113 4.16 -7.61 -0.35
CA LEU A 113 4.58 -7.63 -1.75
C LEU A 113 5.75 -6.68 -2.00
N GLN A 114 5.66 -5.43 -1.53
CA GLN A 114 6.73 -4.45 -1.74
C GLN A 114 8.02 -4.84 -1.01
N TYR A 115 7.93 -5.47 0.17
CA TYR A 115 9.11 -5.98 0.86
C TYR A 115 9.77 -7.13 0.09
N VAL A 116 8.99 -8.12 -0.34
CA VAL A 116 9.52 -9.26 -1.11
C VAL A 116 10.07 -8.82 -2.48
N ASP A 117 9.43 -7.85 -3.14
CA ASP A 117 9.89 -7.32 -4.43
C ASP A 117 11.25 -6.58 -4.32
N THR A 118 11.63 -6.14 -3.11
CA THR A 118 12.99 -5.60 -2.83
C THR A 118 14.03 -6.69 -2.60
N GLY A 119 13.65 -7.97 -2.68
CA GLY A 119 14.46 -9.12 -2.28
C GLY A 119 14.41 -9.43 -0.78
N GLY A 120 13.54 -8.75 -0.03
CA GLY A 120 13.32 -8.98 1.38
C GLY A 120 12.79 -10.39 1.66
N LYS A 121 13.25 -10.98 2.77
CA LYS A 121 12.78 -12.30 3.24
C LYS A 121 12.27 -12.18 4.66
N LEU A 122 11.11 -12.79 4.92
CA LEU A 122 10.59 -12.94 6.27
C LEU A 122 11.21 -14.19 6.91
N PRO A 123 11.28 -14.27 8.26
CA PRO A 123 11.73 -15.47 8.94
C PRO A 123 10.90 -16.70 8.54
N ASP A 124 11.55 -17.86 8.37
CA ASP A 124 10.89 -19.09 7.92
C ASP A 124 9.69 -19.50 8.80
N GLN A 125 9.81 -19.27 10.12
CA GLN A 125 8.73 -19.52 11.06
C GLN A 125 7.49 -18.66 10.76
N LEU A 126 7.68 -17.36 10.50
CA LEU A 126 6.57 -16.47 10.13
C LEU A 126 6.00 -16.82 8.76
N LEU A 127 6.84 -17.18 7.78
CA LEU A 127 6.37 -17.64 6.48
C LEU A 127 5.45 -18.86 6.62
N LYS A 128 5.84 -19.82 7.46
CA LYS A 128 5.02 -21.00 7.74
C LYS A 128 3.70 -20.65 8.41
N GLU A 129 3.70 -19.72 9.37
CA GLU A 129 2.48 -19.25 10.04
C GLU A 129 1.53 -18.53 9.07
N LEU A 130 2.06 -17.64 8.23
CA LEU A 130 1.29 -16.95 7.19
C LEU A 130 0.71 -17.93 6.17
N GLU A 131 1.43 -19.00 5.85
CA GLU A 131 0.98 -20.01 4.89
C GLU A 131 -0.11 -20.90 5.46
N ASN A 132 -0.02 -21.25 6.74
CA ASN A 132 -1.11 -21.92 7.45
C ASN A 132 -2.36 -21.03 7.49
N TRP A 133 -2.20 -19.74 7.81
CA TRP A 133 -3.30 -18.77 7.80
C TRP A 133 -3.91 -18.62 6.40
N LYS A 134 -3.08 -18.52 5.37
CA LYS A 134 -3.49 -18.45 3.96
C LYS A 134 -4.27 -19.70 3.56
N ASN A 135 -3.78 -20.90 3.86
CA ASN A 135 -4.47 -22.15 3.52
C ASN A 135 -5.86 -22.22 4.18
N ALA A 136 -5.95 -21.96 5.49
CA ALA A 136 -7.23 -21.96 6.21
C ALA A 136 -8.21 -20.89 5.69
N THR A 137 -7.69 -19.73 5.28
CA THR A 137 -8.50 -18.63 4.74
C THR A 137 -8.99 -18.95 3.32
N VAL A 138 -8.14 -19.52 2.47
CA VAL A 138 -8.51 -19.93 1.10
C VAL A 138 -9.54 -21.05 1.13
N GLU A 139 -9.39 -22.04 2.02
CA GLU A 139 -10.38 -23.10 2.22
C GLU A 139 -11.78 -22.51 2.52
N GLN A 140 -11.86 -21.54 3.44
CA GLN A 140 -13.13 -20.85 3.74
C GLN A 140 -13.66 -20.03 2.56
N PHE A 141 -12.79 -19.41 1.75
CA PHE A 141 -13.21 -18.72 0.54
C PHE A 141 -13.80 -19.70 -0.49
N GLU A 142 -13.19 -20.88 -0.66
CA GLU A 142 -13.63 -21.91 -1.59
C GLU A 142 -14.96 -22.55 -1.16
N GLU A 143 -15.16 -22.79 0.14
CA GLU A 143 -16.44 -23.24 0.72
C GLU A 143 -17.59 -22.27 0.41
N GLU A 144 -17.30 -20.97 0.38
CA GLU A 144 -18.24 -19.90 0.02
C GLU A 144 -18.35 -19.65 -1.50
N GLY A 145 -17.63 -20.43 -2.32
CA GLY A 145 -17.71 -20.42 -3.77
C GLY A 145 -16.75 -19.44 -4.48
N ALA A 146 -15.71 -18.95 -3.80
CA ALA A 146 -14.68 -18.12 -4.42
C ALA A 146 -13.40 -18.93 -4.74
N VAL A 147 -13.00 -18.93 -6.01
CA VAL A 147 -11.76 -19.61 -6.46
C VAL A 147 -10.59 -18.64 -6.40
N PHE A 148 -9.52 -18.99 -5.68
CA PHE A 148 -8.29 -18.19 -5.60
C PHE A 148 -7.13 -18.89 -6.30
N ALA A 149 -6.30 -18.12 -7.00
CA ALA A 149 -5.06 -18.66 -7.53
C ALA A 149 -4.08 -18.87 -6.36
N THR A 150 -3.81 -20.13 -6.05
CA THR A 150 -2.72 -20.55 -5.17
C THR A 150 -1.70 -21.28 -6.03
N GLY A 151 -0.44 -20.82 -6.02
CA GLY A 151 0.63 -21.49 -6.75
C GLY A 151 0.91 -22.89 -6.17
N ALA A 152 1.68 -23.72 -6.88
CA ALA A 152 2.16 -24.97 -6.33
C ALA A 152 3.15 -24.70 -5.17
N GLY A 153 2.83 -25.14 -3.94
CA GLY A 153 3.70 -25.00 -2.77
C GLY A 153 3.42 -23.75 -1.91
N PHE A 154 4.48 -23.22 -1.29
CA PHE A 154 4.45 -22.04 -0.42
C PHE A 154 4.49 -20.75 -1.28
N ASP A 155 3.34 -20.31 -1.80
CA ASP A 155 3.23 -19.10 -2.63
C ASP A 155 2.25 -18.04 -2.06
N LEU A 156 2.63 -17.43 -0.92
CA LEU A 156 1.97 -16.23 -0.37
C LEU A 156 1.86 -15.07 -1.37
N LYS A 157 2.83 -14.94 -2.29
CA LYS A 157 2.86 -13.84 -3.26
C LYS A 157 1.69 -13.96 -4.23
N ALA A 158 1.49 -15.15 -4.82
CA ALA A 158 0.34 -15.41 -5.69
C ALA A 158 -0.99 -15.17 -4.96
N PHE A 159 -1.10 -15.60 -3.71
CA PHE A 159 -2.30 -15.35 -2.90
C PHE A 159 -2.60 -13.85 -2.75
N PHE A 160 -1.63 -13.04 -2.30
CA PHE A 160 -1.86 -11.61 -2.11
C PHE A 160 -2.15 -10.87 -3.42
N VAL A 161 -1.48 -11.25 -4.52
CA VAL A 161 -1.78 -10.70 -5.85
C VAL A 161 -3.20 -11.05 -6.29
N SER A 162 -3.61 -12.32 -6.12
CA SER A 162 -4.96 -12.78 -6.44
C SER A 162 -6.01 -12.06 -5.57
N ALA A 163 -5.75 -11.90 -4.28
CA ALA A 163 -6.65 -11.21 -3.35
C ALA A 163 -6.86 -9.74 -3.73
N LEU A 164 -5.78 -9.02 -4.05
CA LEU A 164 -5.87 -7.64 -4.54
C LEU A 164 -6.68 -7.53 -5.84
N ALA A 165 -6.41 -8.41 -6.81
CA ALA A 165 -7.13 -8.41 -8.09
C ALA A 165 -8.63 -8.66 -7.88
N LYS A 166 -8.99 -9.59 -7.00
CA LYS A 166 -10.39 -9.95 -6.71
C LYS A 166 -11.13 -8.86 -5.96
N ILE A 167 -10.52 -8.26 -4.94
CA ILE A 167 -11.10 -7.08 -4.27
C ILE A 167 -11.32 -5.96 -5.29
N GLN A 168 -10.38 -5.74 -6.20
CA GLN A 168 -10.51 -4.68 -7.19
C GLN A 168 -11.64 -4.95 -8.21
N THR A 169 -11.73 -6.17 -8.73
CA THR A 169 -12.48 -6.44 -9.97
C THR A 169 -13.70 -7.35 -9.83
N GLU A 170 -13.77 -8.20 -8.79
CA GLU A 170 -14.79 -9.25 -8.66
C GLU A 170 -15.77 -8.94 -7.52
N HIS A 171 -16.94 -8.37 -7.83
CA HIS A 171 -17.92 -7.96 -6.84
C HIS A 171 -18.42 -9.11 -5.93
N SER A 172 -18.74 -10.29 -6.49
CA SER A 172 -19.21 -11.45 -5.72
C SER A 172 -18.12 -11.96 -4.78
N THR A 173 -16.89 -12.13 -5.29
CA THR A 173 -15.76 -12.61 -4.50
C THR A 173 -15.34 -11.62 -3.44
N ARG A 174 -15.41 -10.31 -3.70
CA ARG A 174 -15.20 -9.29 -2.67
C ARG A 174 -16.17 -9.43 -1.49
N LYS A 175 -17.45 -9.73 -1.76
CA LYS A 175 -18.42 -10.00 -0.68
C LYS A 175 -18.05 -11.23 0.14
N ILE A 176 -17.57 -12.28 -0.51
CA ILE A 176 -17.10 -13.50 0.16
C ILE A 176 -15.88 -13.19 1.03
N ILE A 177 -14.89 -12.46 0.50
CA ILE A 177 -13.70 -12.03 1.26
C ILE A 177 -14.11 -11.30 2.52
N ARG A 178 -15.05 -10.34 2.42
CA ARG A 178 -15.55 -9.61 3.59
C ARG A 178 -16.26 -10.53 4.57
N LYS A 179 -17.17 -11.39 4.09
CA LYS A 179 -17.92 -12.34 4.92
C LYS A 179 -16.99 -13.25 5.74
N VAL A 180 -15.91 -13.72 5.12
CA VAL A 180 -14.95 -14.63 5.75
C VAL A 180 -13.97 -13.87 6.66
N LEU A 181 -13.48 -12.70 6.28
CA LEU A 181 -12.47 -11.96 7.06
C LEU A 181 -13.06 -11.11 8.18
N GLU A 182 -14.31 -10.63 8.08
CA GLU A 182 -14.94 -9.78 9.10
C GLU A 182 -14.97 -10.43 10.50
N PRO A 183 -15.38 -11.71 10.66
CA PRO A 183 -15.40 -12.35 11.98
C PRO A 183 -14.01 -12.59 12.57
N GLN A 184 -12.97 -12.63 11.73
CA GLN A 184 -11.57 -12.88 12.09
C GLN A 184 -10.68 -11.66 11.84
N LEU A 185 -11.26 -10.46 11.94
CA LEU A 185 -10.55 -9.20 11.70
C LEU A 185 -9.29 -9.04 12.57
N SER A 186 -9.38 -9.47 13.82
CA SER A 186 -8.25 -9.46 14.76
C SER A 186 -7.07 -10.29 14.25
N ASP A 187 -7.34 -11.43 13.61
CA ASP A 187 -6.30 -12.29 13.05
C ASP A 187 -5.65 -11.64 11.82
N LEU A 188 -6.44 -11.02 10.93
CA LEU A 188 -5.90 -10.24 9.81
C LEU A 188 -4.97 -9.13 10.31
N ILE A 189 -5.40 -8.35 11.31
CA ILE A 189 -4.59 -7.28 11.91
C ILE A 189 -3.32 -7.84 12.54
N ALA A 190 -3.41 -8.99 13.24
CA ALA A 190 -2.25 -9.65 13.82
C ALA A 190 -1.22 -10.04 12.74
N ARG A 191 -1.65 -10.66 11.64
CA ARG A 191 -0.74 -11.01 10.52
C ARG A 191 -0.08 -9.78 9.89
N ILE A 192 -0.83 -8.69 9.70
CA ILE A 192 -0.27 -7.42 9.19
C ILE A 192 0.81 -6.89 10.13
N ASN A 193 0.54 -6.89 11.44
CA ASN A 193 1.49 -6.41 12.44
C ASN A 193 2.74 -7.29 12.50
N GLU A 194 2.61 -8.61 12.45
CA GLU A 194 3.74 -9.55 12.45
C GLU A 194 4.66 -9.34 11.23
N ILE A 195 4.07 -9.14 10.04
CA ILE A 195 4.82 -8.79 8.83
C ILE A 195 5.57 -7.48 9.05
N ALA A 196 4.89 -6.43 9.52
CA ALA A 196 5.50 -5.12 9.73
C ALA A 196 6.64 -5.16 10.77
N ILE A 197 6.44 -5.87 11.89
CA ILE A 197 7.45 -6.06 12.94
C ILE A 197 8.67 -6.81 12.39
N SER A 198 8.44 -7.85 11.58
CA SER A 198 9.53 -8.63 10.97
C SER A 198 10.33 -7.82 9.96
N ILE A 199 9.65 -7.00 9.15
CA ILE A 199 10.33 -6.04 8.25
C ILE A 199 11.14 -5.04 9.05
N GLN A 200 10.60 -4.51 10.16
CA GLN A 200 11.34 -3.60 11.02
C GLN A 200 12.56 -4.27 11.64
N ALA A 201 12.44 -5.52 12.11
CA ALA A 201 13.55 -6.27 12.68
C ALA A 201 14.68 -6.51 11.66
N ALA A 202 14.31 -6.84 10.41
CA ALA A 202 15.23 -7.12 9.32
C ALA A 202 15.90 -5.85 8.76
N THR A 203 15.13 -4.78 8.57
CA THR A 203 15.61 -3.55 7.91
C THR A 203 16.10 -2.48 8.87
N LYS A 204 15.84 -2.63 10.18
CA LYS A 204 16.00 -1.60 11.22
C LYS A 204 15.19 -0.32 10.98
N ARG A 205 14.18 -0.39 10.11
CA ARG A 205 13.35 0.75 9.70
C ARG A 205 11.88 0.43 9.94
N GLN A 206 11.12 1.35 10.51
CA GLN A 206 9.68 1.15 10.77
C GLN A 206 8.91 1.13 9.45
N VAL A 207 7.89 0.28 9.31
CA VAL A 207 7.02 0.33 8.12
C VAL A 207 6.19 1.61 8.14
N LEU A 208 6.23 2.37 7.05
CA LEU A 208 5.40 3.56 6.85
C LEU A 208 4.50 3.35 5.64
N VAL A 209 3.21 3.20 5.86
CA VAL A 209 2.22 3.07 4.79
C VAL A 209 1.78 4.47 4.34
N VAL A 210 1.83 4.72 3.02
CA VAL A 210 1.49 6.02 2.39
C VAL A 210 0.52 5.84 1.23
#